data_AF-A0A975F4M4-F1
#
_entry.id   AF-A0A975F4M4-F1
#
_cell.length_a   1.000
_cell.length_b   1.000
_cell.length_c   1.000
_cell.angle_alpha   90.00
_cell.angle_beta   90.00
_cell.angle_gamma   90.00
#
_symmetry.space_group_name_H-M   'P 1'
#
loop_
_entity.id
_entity.type
_entity.pdbx_description
1 polymer ?
#
loop_
_entity_poly.entity_id
_entity_poly.type
_entity_poly.pdbx_seq_one_letter_code
_entity_poly.pdbx_strand_id
1 'polypeptide(L)'
;MFLFLLLFFPFVLVAASVIKGSFKEYFVPAVLGAFAGIFTCLIYTFFIFPSSSFSFGFASNFARILFKNIFLPMFLSGAALFLLLKDPLETRIKALFPYWIVFYALFIPCTTISGKTDFSFFELFLRPVLYVSMLVMFDGVWDFFLLKRIKAEDKTAASDYGARDEVFGIDRHRSGDVKNIIMLCLALLSVLSFPAAVETLRFIGAPRPVWILMFVVYAAAAVYAACKVQTHFRREK
;
A
#
# COMPACT_ATOMS: atom_id res chain seq x y z
N MET A 1 -17.16 9.75 -17.25
CA MET A 1 -16.90 8.67 -16.26
C MET A 1 -15.42 8.42 -16.05
N PHE A 2 -14.61 8.11 -17.07
CA PHE A 2 -13.16 7.87 -16.91
C PHE A 2 -12.36 9.05 -16.34
N LEU A 3 -12.87 10.27 -16.55
CA LEU A 3 -12.33 11.50 -15.96
C LEU A 3 -12.31 11.46 -14.42
N PHE A 4 -13.29 10.79 -13.78
CA PHE A 4 -13.30 10.58 -12.33
C PHE A 4 -12.12 9.71 -11.91
N LEU A 5 -11.88 8.59 -12.61
CA LEU A 5 -10.73 7.72 -12.36
C LEU A 5 -9.39 8.45 -12.57
N LEU A 6 -9.29 9.27 -13.62
CA LEU A 6 -8.08 10.01 -13.98
C LEU A 6 -7.79 11.24 -13.10
N LEU A 7 -8.81 11.89 -12.53
CA LEU A 7 -8.64 13.08 -11.69
C LEU A 7 -8.80 12.80 -10.21
N PHE A 8 -9.84 12.07 -9.80
CA PHE A 8 -10.18 11.88 -8.39
C PHE A 8 -9.14 11.02 -7.66
N PHE A 9 -8.64 9.97 -8.31
CA PHE A 9 -7.69 9.04 -7.70
C PHE A 9 -6.32 9.67 -7.42
N PRO A 10 -5.64 10.33 -8.38
CA PRO A 10 -4.42 11.07 -8.08
C PRO A 10 -4.68 12.26 -7.16
N PHE A 11 -5.85 12.92 -7.24
CA PHE A 11 -6.18 14.04 -6.35
C PHE A 11 -6.31 13.61 -4.88
N VAL A 12 -7.00 12.51 -4.56
CA VAL A 12 -7.12 11.99 -3.19
C VAL A 12 -5.76 11.56 -2.64
N LEU A 13 -4.90 11.02 -3.50
CA LEU A 13 -3.56 10.56 -3.12
C LEU A 13 -2.54 11.69 -2.96
N VAL A 14 -2.62 12.72 -3.81
CA VAL A 14 -1.87 13.98 -3.63
C VAL A 14 -2.36 14.69 -2.37
N ALA A 15 -3.66 14.73 -2.11
CA ALA A 15 -4.20 15.28 -0.86
C ALA A 15 -3.67 14.51 0.36
N ALA A 16 -3.68 13.17 0.34
CA ALA A 16 -3.15 12.33 1.42
C ALA A 16 -1.64 12.56 1.68
N SER A 17 -0.84 12.76 0.63
CA SER A 17 0.60 13.01 0.74
C SER A 17 0.94 14.45 1.15
N VAL A 18 0.19 15.46 0.67
CA VAL A 18 0.35 16.87 1.05
C VAL A 18 0.02 17.09 2.53
N ILE A 19 -0.95 16.35 3.08
CA ILE A 19 -1.36 16.47 4.50
C ILE A 19 -0.24 16.05 5.47
N LYS A 20 0.73 15.22 5.06
CA LYS A 20 1.87 14.79 5.92
C LYS A 20 3.05 15.76 5.97
N GLY A 21 3.05 16.85 5.19
CA GLY A 21 3.77 18.06 5.57
C GLY A 21 5.18 18.32 5.01
N SER A 22 5.64 17.65 3.94
CA SER A 22 6.80 18.16 3.19
C SER A 22 6.70 17.78 1.71
N PHE A 23 5.95 18.57 0.93
CA PHE A 23 5.77 18.35 -0.53
C PHE A 23 7.10 18.16 -1.27
N LYS A 24 8.18 18.83 -0.80
CA LYS A 24 9.52 18.75 -1.41
C LYS A 24 10.17 17.37 -1.29
N GLU A 25 10.01 16.68 -0.16
CA GLU A 25 10.59 15.35 0.06
C GLU A 25 9.83 14.25 -0.70
N TYR A 26 8.54 14.46 -0.91
CA TYR A 26 7.68 13.50 -1.60
C TYR A 26 7.59 13.71 -3.12
N PHE A 27 8.02 14.87 -3.63
CA PHE A 27 7.89 15.21 -5.04
C PHE A 27 8.70 14.31 -5.97
N VAL A 28 9.99 14.09 -5.66
CA VAL A 28 10.87 13.27 -6.52
C VAL A 28 10.40 11.81 -6.59
N PRO A 29 10.10 11.13 -5.47
CA PRO A 29 9.52 9.79 -5.51
C PRO A 29 8.16 9.72 -6.23
N ALA A 30 7.32 10.74 -6.06
CA ALA A 30 6.03 10.83 -6.74
C ALA A 30 6.17 10.91 -8.26
N VAL A 31 7.08 11.75 -8.77
CA VAL A 31 7.35 11.88 -10.21
C VAL A 31 7.89 10.57 -10.79
N LEU A 32 8.83 9.92 -10.10
CA LEU A 32 9.33 8.59 -10.50
C LEU A 32 8.21 7.54 -10.51
N GLY A 33 7.31 7.59 -9.53
CA GLY A 33 6.12 6.74 -9.46
C GLY A 33 5.18 6.96 -10.64
N ALA A 34 4.98 8.22 -11.04
CA ALA A 34 4.18 8.57 -12.21
C ALA A 34 4.78 7.99 -13.50
N PHE A 35 6.08 8.20 -13.74
CA PHE A 35 6.75 7.65 -14.92
C PHE A 35 6.72 6.12 -14.94
N ALA A 36 6.97 5.46 -13.81
CA ALA A 36 6.88 4.02 -13.70
C ALA A 36 5.45 3.50 -13.97
N GLY A 37 4.43 4.22 -13.46
CA GLY A 37 3.02 3.92 -13.71
C GLY A 37 2.70 4.01 -15.20
N ILE A 38 3.05 5.12 -15.86
CA ILE A 38 2.84 5.32 -17.31
C ILE A 38 3.56 4.22 -18.12
N PHE A 39 4.84 3.98 -17.83
CA PHE A 39 5.63 2.97 -18.54
C PHE A 39 5.04 1.56 -18.39
N THR A 40 4.61 1.20 -17.18
CA THR A 40 3.95 -0.08 -16.92
C THR A 40 2.59 -0.15 -17.62
N CYS A 41 1.82 0.94 -17.67
CA CYS A 41 0.58 1.00 -18.44
C CYS A 41 0.85 0.76 -19.93
N LEU A 42 1.88 1.38 -20.50
CA LEU A 42 2.26 1.18 -21.91
C LEU A 42 2.59 -0.30 -22.17
N ILE A 43 3.47 -0.90 -21.36
CA ILE A 43 3.80 -2.33 -21.49
C ILE A 43 2.53 -3.19 -21.36
N TYR A 44 1.66 -2.90 -20.39
CA TYR A 44 0.42 -3.63 -20.19
C TYR A 44 -0.48 -3.58 -21.43
N THR A 45 -0.66 -2.39 -22.02
CA THR A 45 -1.48 -2.21 -23.23
C THR A 45 -0.86 -2.89 -24.46
N PHE A 46 0.47 -2.92 -24.60
CA PHE A 46 1.14 -3.54 -25.74
C PHE A 46 1.29 -5.07 -25.63
N PHE A 47 1.50 -5.61 -24.43
CA PHE A 47 1.86 -7.03 -24.23
C PHE A 47 0.76 -7.89 -23.61
N ILE A 48 -0.26 -7.30 -22.95
CA ILE A 48 -1.22 -8.05 -22.15
C ILE A 48 -2.64 -7.84 -22.68
N PHE A 49 -3.00 -8.59 -23.72
CA PHE A 49 -4.39 -9.03 -23.90
C PHE A 49 -4.62 -10.22 -22.96
N PRO A 50 -5.43 -10.12 -21.88
CA PRO A 50 -5.78 -11.31 -21.11
C PRO A 50 -6.97 -12.00 -21.79
N SER A 51 -6.69 -12.83 -22.81
CA SER A 51 -7.59 -13.91 -23.21
C SER A 51 -7.38 -15.10 -22.27
N SER A 52 -8.10 -15.15 -21.15
CA SER A 52 -8.33 -16.42 -20.43
C SER A 52 -9.39 -16.23 -19.35
N SER A 53 -10.64 -16.35 -19.80
CA SER A 53 -11.76 -16.82 -19.01
C SER A 53 -11.55 -18.30 -18.67
N PHE A 54 -10.82 -18.58 -17.59
CA PHE A 54 -10.84 -19.90 -16.97
C PHE A 54 -11.61 -19.83 -15.65
N SER A 55 -12.61 -20.70 -15.52
CA SER A 55 -13.46 -20.87 -14.35
C SER A 55 -12.65 -21.52 -13.23
N PHE A 56 -11.97 -20.71 -12.43
CA PHE A 56 -11.19 -21.14 -11.28
C PHE A 56 -11.95 -20.89 -9.96
N GLY A 57 -11.73 -21.74 -8.96
CA GLY A 57 -12.24 -21.54 -7.59
C GLY A 57 -11.66 -20.30 -6.89
N PHE A 58 -12.17 -19.98 -5.69
CA PHE A 58 -11.77 -18.80 -4.90
C PHE A 58 -10.24 -18.67 -4.77
N ALA A 59 -9.54 -19.72 -4.36
CA ALA A 59 -8.10 -19.66 -4.07
C ALA A 59 -7.24 -19.26 -5.29
N SER A 60 -7.56 -19.77 -6.48
CA SER A 60 -6.80 -19.45 -7.70
C SER A 60 -7.09 -18.03 -8.20
N ASN A 61 -8.34 -17.57 -8.13
CA ASN A 61 -8.67 -16.17 -8.43
C ASN A 61 -8.03 -15.21 -7.43
N PHE A 62 -8.06 -15.54 -6.14
CA PHE A 62 -7.41 -14.79 -5.07
C PHE A 62 -5.91 -14.69 -5.29
N ALA A 63 -5.22 -15.83 -5.47
CA ALA A 63 -3.78 -15.85 -5.71
C ALA A 63 -3.42 -15.07 -6.98
N ARG A 64 -4.20 -15.21 -8.05
CA ARG A 64 -3.98 -14.46 -9.29
C ARG A 64 -4.07 -12.95 -9.05
N ILE A 65 -5.10 -12.47 -8.37
CA ILE A 65 -5.28 -11.03 -8.12
C ILE A 65 -4.19 -10.52 -7.17
N LEU A 66 -3.93 -11.25 -6.08
CA LEU A 66 -2.92 -10.89 -5.09
C LEU A 66 -1.51 -10.83 -5.69
N PHE A 67 -1.09 -11.86 -6.43
CA PHE A 67 0.25 -11.88 -7.01
C PHE A 67 0.36 -10.99 -8.24
N LYS A 68 -0.60 -11.01 -9.16
CA LYS A 68 -0.47 -10.29 -10.44
C LYS A 68 -0.78 -8.81 -10.33
N ASN A 69 -1.76 -8.41 -9.53
CA ASN A 69 -2.22 -7.02 -9.47
C ASN A 69 -1.64 -6.25 -8.27
N ILE A 70 -1.15 -6.94 -7.23
CA ILE A 70 -0.64 -6.31 -6.01
C ILE A 70 0.86 -6.59 -5.82
N PHE A 71 1.27 -7.84 -5.62
CA PHE A 71 2.68 -8.12 -5.30
C PHE A 71 3.63 -7.87 -6.46
N LEU A 72 3.33 -8.36 -7.66
CA LEU A 72 4.23 -8.25 -8.81
C LEU A 72 4.47 -6.77 -9.19
N PRO A 73 3.44 -5.91 -9.34
CA PRO A 73 3.66 -4.51 -9.66
C PRO A 73 4.37 -3.77 -8.52
N MET A 74 4.02 -4.05 -7.25
CA MET A 74 4.64 -3.43 -6.08
C MET A 74 6.13 -3.81 -5.97
N PHE A 75 6.46 -5.09 -6.16
CA PHE A 75 7.83 -5.59 -6.08
C PHE A 75 8.69 -5.09 -7.23
N LEU A 76 8.22 -5.18 -8.48
CA LEU A 76 8.98 -4.71 -9.65
C LEU A 76 9.23 -3.21 -9.59
N SER A 77 8.19 -2.43 -9.29
CA SER A 77 8.29 -0.96 -9.19
C SER A 77 9.16 -0.55 -8.00
N GLY A 78 9.03 -1.22 -6.86
CA GLY A 78 9.86 -0.98 -5.68
C GLY A 78 11.34 -1.30 -5.96
N ALA A 79 11.62 -2.46 -6.58
CA ALA A 79 12.98 -2.84 -6.98
C ALA A 79 13.59 -1.83 -7.97
N ALA A 80 12.80 -1.36 -8.95
CA ALA A 80 13.23 -0.32 -9.87
C ALA A 80 13.59 0.98 -9.13
N LEU A 81 12.77 1.42 -8.16
CA LEU A 81 13.10 2.59 -7.34
C LEU A 81 14.38 2.37 -6.53
N PHE A 82 14.56 1.19 -5.95
CA PHE A 82 15.77 0.84 -5.18
C PHE A 82 17.05 0.85 -6.01
N LEU A 83 16.96 0.52 -7.30
CA LEU A 83 18.09 0.57 -8.24
C LEU A 83 18.37 2.00 -8.74
N LEU A 84 17.32 2.83 -8.84
CA LEU A 84 17.43 4.21 -9.33
C LEU A 84 17.91 5.19 -8.25
N LEU A 85 17.42 5.07 -7.01
CA LEU A 85 17.87 5.90 -5.90
C LEU A 85 19.22 5.38 -5.38
N LYS A 86 20.22 6.26 -5.32
CA LYS A 86 21.52 5.98 -4.70
C LYS A 86 21.59 6.39 -3.22
N ASP A 87 20.48 6.86 -2.66
CA ASP A 87 20.36 7.36 -1.29
C ASP A 87 20.59 6.27 -0.21
N PRO A 88 20.79 6.64 1.06
CA PRO A 88 20.81 5.67 2.16
C PRO A 88 19.50 4.88 2.27
N LEU A 89 19.57 3.66 2.82
CA LEU A 89 18.44 2.72 2.90
C LEU A 89 17.20 3.32 3.56
N GLU A 90 17.38 4.13 4.59
CA GLU A 90 16.27 4.78 5.30
C GLU A 90 15.48 5.73 4.39
N THR A 91 16.17 6.52 3.57
CA THR A 91 15.54 7.43 2.60
C THR A 91 14.83 6.65 1.49
N ARG A 92 15.41 5.55 1.00
CA ARG A 92 14.75 4.69 -0.02
C ARG A 92 13.46 4.09 0.49
N ILE A 93 13.46 3.64 1.75
CA ILE A 93 12.28 3.06 2.40
C ILE A 93 11.19 4.12 2.58
N LYS A 94 11.54 5.33 3.04
CA LYS A 94 10.59 6.46 3.17
C LYS A 94 10.03 6.90 1.80
N ALA A 95 10.84 6.82 0.74
CA ALA A 95 10.45 7.16 -0.62
C ALA A 95 9.56 6.10 -1.31
N LEU A 96 9.55 4.86 -0.81
CA LEU A 96 8.81 3.74 -1.41
C LEU A 96 7.29 3.98 -1.40
N PHE A 97 6.79 4.54 -0.30
CA PHE A 97 5.38 4.80 -0.09
C PHE A 97 4.78 5.87 -1.04
N PRO A 98 5.30 7.11 -1.11
CA PRO A 98 4.83 8.13 -2.07
C PRO A 98 5.00 7.66 -3.52
N TYR A 99 6.03 6.86 -3.80
CA TYR A 99 6.24 6.24 -5.10
C TYR A 99 5.11 5.27 -5.45
N TRP A 100 4.81 4.29 -4.59
CA TRP A 100 3.75 3.31 -4.83
C TRP A 100 2.37 3.96 -4.88
N ILE A 101 2.13 4.99 -4.09
CA ILE A 101 0.90 5.78 -4.17
C ILE A 101 0.67 6.26 -5.60
N VAL A 102 1.62 6.99 -6.18
CA VAL A 102 1.45 7.62 -7.49
C VAL A 102 1.50 6.57 -8.61
N PHE A 103 2.30 5.52 -8.43
CA PHE A 103 2.31 4.37 -9.33
C PHE A 103 0.93 3.72 -9.44
N TYR A 104 0.31 3.33 -8.31
CA TYR A 104 -1.02 2.73 -8.29
C TYR A 104 -2.12 3.71 -8.72
N ALA A 105 -1.86 5.02 -8.60
CA ALA A 105 -2.74 6.07 -9.13
C ALA A 105 -2.92 6.06 -10.63
N LEU A 106 -1.92 5.60 -11.35
CA LEU A 106 -1.99 5.49 -12.80
C LEU A 106 -2.29 4.05 -13.21
N PHE A 107 -1.66 3.07 -12.55
CA PHE A 107 -1.78 1.66 -12.89
C PHE A 107 -3.20 1.11 -12.75
N ILE A 108 -3.94 1.42 -11.68
CA ILE A 108 -5.30 0.88 -11.47
C ILE A 108 -6.30 1.40 -12.51
N PRO A 109 -6.35 2.72 -12.80
CA PRO A 109 -7.15 3.21 -13.92
C PRO A 109 -6.76 2.59 -15.26
N CYS A 110 -5.47 2.54 -15.60
CA CYS A 110 -5.01 1.96 -16.87
C CYS A 110 -5.46 0.51 -17.04
N THR A 111 -5.23 -0.34 -16.02
CA THR A 111 -5.61 -1.76 -16.06
C THR A 111 -7.12 -1.98 -16.05
N THR A 112 -7.88 -0.99 -15.58
CA THR A 112 -9.34 -1.03 -15.61
C THR A 112 -9.86 -0.69 -17.01
N ILE A 113 -9.32 0.36 -17.64
CA ILE A 113 -9.79 0.88 -18.94
C ILE A 113 -9.31 0.01 -20.12
N SER A 114 -8.14 -0.60 -20.00
CA SER A 114 -7.53 -1.38 -21.09
C SER A 114 -8.34 -2.64 -21.42
N GLY A 115 -8.98 -2.66 -22.60
CA GLY A 115 -9.53 -3.87 -23.22
C GLY A 115 -10.97 -4.26 -22.85
N LYS A 116 -11.77 -3.37 -22.27
CA LYS A 116 -13.20 -3.61 -21.98
C LYS A 116 -14.12 -2.58 -22.62
N THR A 117 -15.23 -3.04 -23.18
CA THR A 117 -16.30 -2.20 -23.75
C THR A 117 -17.37 -1.84 -22.73
N ASP A 118 -17.64 -2.75 -21.78
CA ASP A 118 -18.61 -2.55 -20.71
C ASP A 118 -17.92 -2.48 -19.34
N PHE A 119 -18.25 -1.45 -18.57
CA PHE A 119 -17.67 -1.20 -17.26
C PHE A 119 -18.73 -1.28 -16.18
N SER A 120 -18.46 -2.09 -15.17
CA SER A 120 -19.31 -2.17 -13.98
C SER A 120 -19.05 -1.00 -13.03
N PHE A 121 -20.07 -0.61 -12.24
CA PHE A 121 -19.93 0.39 -11.17
C PHE A 121 -18.77 0.08 -10.22
N PHE A 122 -18.57 -1.20 -9.89
CA PHE A 122 -17.44 -1.59 -9.06
C PHE A 122 -16.09 -1.32 -9.72
N GLU A 123 -15.91 -1.61 -11.01
CA GLU A 123 -14.64 -1.36 -11.69
C GLU A 123 -14.31 0.13 -11.75
N LEU A 124 -15.31 0.98 -11.95
CA LEU A 124 -15.12 2.43 -12.09
C LEU A 124 -14.96 3.17 -10.76
N PHE A 125 -15.64 2.72 -9.70
CA PHE A 125 -15.74 3.46 -8.43
C PHE A 125 -15.20 2.71 -7.22
N LEU A 126 -15.62 1.47 -7.00
CA LEU A 126 -15.23 0.74 -5.78
C LEU A 126 -13.82 0.21 -5.85
N ARG A 127 -13.43 -0.35 -6.99
CA ARG A 127 -12.10 -0.90 -7.20
C ARG A 127 -11.05 0.18 -6.94
N PRO A 128 -11.13 1.39 -7.51
CA PRO A 128 -10.14 2.41 -7.20
C PRO A 128 -10.12 2.76 -5.69
N VAL A 129 -11.29 3.03 -5.08
CA VAL A 129 -11.36 3.33 -3.63
C VAL A 129 -10.75 2.21 -2.77
N LEU A 130 -10.90 0.94 -3.18
CA LEU A 130 -10.35 -0.22 -2.49
C LEU A 130 -8.81 -0.23 -2.52
N TYR A 131 -8.16 0.10 -3.64
CA TYR A 131 -6.69 0.21 -3.70
C TYR A 131 -6.16 1.47 -3.01
N VAL A 132 -6.89 2.59 -3.04
CA VAL A 132 -6.52 3.76 -2.21
C VAL A 132 -6.56 3.40 -0.73
N SER A 133 -7.63 2.72 -0.30
CA SER A 133 -7.78 2.26 1.08
C SER A 133 -6.65 1.32 1.48
N MET A 134 -6.22 0.44 0.56
CA MET A 134 -5.06 -0.43 0.76
C MET A 134 -3.78 0.36 1.02
N LEU A 135 -3.49 1.37 0.20
CA LEU A 135 -2.28 2.19 0.35
C LEU A 135 -2.32 2.97 1.67
N VAL A 136 -3.44 3.58 2.01
CA VAL A 136 -3.62 4.33 3.26
C VAL A 136 -3.45 3.44 4.49
N MET A 137 -4.00 2.22 4.46
CA MET A 137 -3.84 1.26 5.55
C MET A 137 -2.40 0.75 5.63
N PHE A 138 -1.77 0.52 4.48
CA PHE A 138 -0.38 0.06 4.41
C PHE A 138 0.55 1.09 5.04
N ASP A 139 0.36 2.37 4.73
CA ASP A 139 1.03 3.52 5.34
C ASP A 139 0.85 3.57 6.85
N GLY A 140 -0.40 3.50 7.31
CA GLY A 140 -0.72 3.61 8.73
C GLY A 140 -0.12 2.47 9.55
N VAL A 141 -0.13 1.25 9.01
CA VAL A 141 0.52 0.09 9.64
C VAL A 141 2.04 0.28 9.63
N TRP A 142 2.61 0.73 8.52
CA TRP A 142 4.04 0.96 8.38
C TRP A 142 4.55 2.00 9.39
N ASP A 143 3.91 3.17 9.44
CA ASP A 143 4.25 4.25 10.37
C ASP A 143 4.08 3.84 11.83
N PHE A 144 3.00 3.14 12.16
CA PHE A 144 2.75 2.69 13.53
C PHE A 144 3.90 1.81 14.05
N PHE A 145 4.39 0.89 13.22
CA PHE A 145 5.50 0.01 13.59
C PHE A 145 6.85 0.73 13.55
N LEU A 146 7.10 1.64 12.60
CA LEU A 146 8.31 2.45 12.58
C LEU A 146 8.42 3.33 13.84
N LEU A 147 7.35 4.03 14.21
CA LEU A 147 7.30 4.86 15.42
C LEU A 147 7.51 4.03 16.69
N LYS A 148 6.94 2.82 16.73
CA LYS A 148 7.16 1.90 17.85
C LYS A 148 8.61 1.46 17.96
N ARG A 149 9.29 1.28 16.82
CA ARG A 149 10.73 0.94 16.77
C ARG A 149 11.60 2.08 17.27
N ILE A 150 11.39 3.30 16.75
CA ILE A 150 12.16 4.49 17.15
C ILE A 150 12.02 4.74 18.66
N LYS A 151 10.80 4.67 19.20
CA LYS A 151 10.55 4.80 20.65
C LYS A 151 11.17 3.70 21.49
N ALA A 152 11.42 2.52 20.92
CA ALA A 152 12.13 1.45 21.61
C ALA A 152 13.64 1.73 21.64
N GLU A 153 14.21 2.19 20.53
CA GLU A 153 15.63 2.55 20.41
C GLU A 153 16.01 3.73 21.32
N ASP A 154 15.17 4.77 21.44
CA ASP A 154 15.39 5.89 22.35
C ASP A 154 15.38 5.47 23.83
N LYS A 155 14.51 4.53 24.21
CA LYS A 155 14.45 4.01 25.59
C LYS A 155 15.68 3.19 25.94
N THR A 156 16.20 2.40 25.00
CA THR A 156 17.46 1.68 25.19
C THR A 156 18.63 2.63 25.28
N ALA A 157 18.71 3.66 24.44
CA ALA A 157 19.76 4.67 24.53
C ALA A 157 19.74 5.42 25.87
N ALA A 158 18.56 5.83 26.35
CA ALA A 158 18.41 6.48 27.66
C ALA A 158 18.78 5.56 28.84
N SER A 159 18.55 4.25 28.71
CA SER A 159 18.95 3.24 29.71
C SER A 159 20.46 2.98 29.71
N ASP A 160 21.11 3.01 28.55
CA ASP A 160 22.55 2.72 28.39
C ASP A 160 23.43 3.85 28.96
N TYR A 161 22.92 5.10 28.96
CA TYR A 161 23.55 6.22 29.69
C TYR A 161 23.38 6.12 31.21
N GLY A 162 22.46 5.30 31.72
CA GLY A 162 22.19 5.10 33.15
C GLY A 162 22.76 3.82 33.75
N ALA A 163 23.20 2.86 32.93
CA ALA A 163 23.57 1.51 33.39
C ALA A 163 24.89 1.02 32.76
N ARG A 164 26.02 1.58 33.21
CA ARG A 164 27.22 0.76 33.39
C ARG A 164 26.98 -0.08 34.63
N ASP A 165 26.40 -1.26 34.45
CA ASP A 165 26.51 -2.45 35.29
C ASP A 165 25.28 -3.32 35.02
N GLU A 166 25.40 -4.28 34.11
CA GLU A 166 24.83 -5.64 34.17
C GLU A 166 24.90 -6.34 32.80
N VAL A 167 25.95 -7.15 32.64
CA VAL A 167 26.17 -8.01 31.48
C VAL A 167 25.33 -9.27 31.63
N PHE A 168 24.01 -9.22 31.41
CA PHE A 168 23.16 -10.43 31.26
C PHE A 168 21.78 -10.09 30.65
N GLY A 169 21.73 -9.72 29.36
CA GLY A 169 20.45 -9.30 28.73
C GLY A 169 20.27 -9.58 27.23
N ILE A 170 21.24 -10.22 26.56
CA ILE A 170 21.29 -10.26 25.09
C ILE A 170 20.16 -11.11 24.47
N ASP A 171 19.72 -12.19 25.13
CA ASP A 171 18.70 -13.08 24.55
C ASP A 171 17.26 -12.57 24.66
N ARG A 172 16.95 -11.74 25.66
CA ARG A 172 15.58 -11.24 25.88
C ARG A 172 15.23 -10.11 24.90
N HIS A 173 16.22 -9.34 24.44
CA HIS A 173 16.04 -8.27 23.45
C HIS A 173 15.77 -8.82 22.05
N ARG A 174 16.49 -9.88 21.64
CA ARG A 174 16.37 -10.48 20.30
C ARG A 174 15.02 -11.16 20.04
N SER A 175 14.41 -11.76 21.07
CA SER A 175 13.10 -12.42 20.96
C SER A 175 11.94 -11.42 20.76
N GLY A 176 12.04 -10.22 21.32
CA GLY A 176 11.06 -9.15 21.16
C GLY A 176 10.99 -8.61 19.72
N ASP A 177 12.16 -8.44 19.09
CA ASP A 177 12.25 -7.91 17.73
C ASP A 177 11.70 -8.86 16.67
N VAL A 178 11.98 -10.15 16.78
CA VAL A 178 11.46 -11.16 15.82
C VAL A 178 9.94 -11.20 15.85
N LYS A 179 9.32 -11.17 17.04
CA LYS A 179 7.86 -11.15 17.18
C LYS A 179 7.24 -9.89 16.57
N ASN A 180 7.86 -8.73 16.78
CA ASN A 180 7.41 -7.47 16.19
C ASN A 180 7.51 -7.46 14.66
N ILE A 181 8.59 -8.02 14.10
CA ILE A 181 8.76 -8.16 12.65
C ILE A 181 7.71 -9.11 12.06
N ILE A 182 7.47 -10.27 12.69
CA ILE A 182 6.44 -11.20 12.25
C ILE A 182 5.06 -10.54 12.30
N MET A 183 4.73 -9.83 13.38
CA MET A 183 3.47 -9.10 13.48
C MET A 183 3.33 -8.02 12.41
N LEU A 184 4.40 -7.29 12.10
CA LEU A 184 4.41 -6.32 11.00
C LEU A 184 4.13 -7.02 9.65
N CYS A 185 4.86 -8.11 9.34
CA CYS A 185 4.66 -8.85 8.11
C CYS A 185 3.22 -9.37 7.98
N LEU A 186 2.65 -9.92 9.05
CA LEU A 186 1.26 -10.38 9.06
C LEU A 186 0.26 -9.24 8.88
N ALA A 187 0.50 -8.09 9.53
CA ALA A 187 -0.34 -6.91 9.38
C ALA A 187 -0.30 -6.38 7.93
N LEU A 188 0.89 -6.23 7.34
CA LEU A 188 1.03 -5.81 5.94
C LEU A 188 0.41 -6.82 4.97
N LEU A 189 0.62 -8.12 5.19
CA LEU A 189 0.03 -9.18 4.38
C LEU A 189 -1.50 -9.11 4.42
N SER A 190 -2.10 -8.89 5.59
CA SER A 190 -3.55 -8.79 5.72
C SER A 190 -4.12 -7.55 5.02
N VAL A 191 -3.43 -6.40 5.12
CA VAL A 191 -3.80 -5.18 4.39
C VAL A 191 -3.75 -5.40 2.88
N LEU A 192 -2.67 -5.99 2.36
CA LEU A 192 -2.47 -6.26 0.93
C LEU A 192 -3.42 -7.35 0.40
N SER A 193 -3.81 -8.31 1.24
CA SER A 193 -4.71 -9.40 0.85
C SER A 193 -6.16 -8.97 0.71
N PHE A 194 -6.56 -7.89 1.39
CA PHE A 194 -7.97 -7.50 1.49
C PHE A 194 -8.58 -7.08 0.14
N PRO A 195 -7.94 -6.24 -0.68
CA PRO A 195 -8.45 -5.93 -2.01
C PRO A 195 -8.63 -7.17 -2.89
N ALA A 196 -7.66 -8.10 -2.84
CA ALA A 196 -7.72 -9.35 -3.57
C ALA A 196 -8.91 -10.23 -3.11
N ALA A 197 -9.20 -10.29 -1.81
CA ALA A 197 -10.34 -11.03 -1.28
C ALA A 197 -11.68 -10.45 -1.77
N VAL A 198 -11.85 -9.13 -1.70
CA VAL A 198 -13.08 -8.44 -2.15
C VAL A 198 -13.30 -8.61 -3.65
N GLU A 199 -12.26 -8.41 -4.47
CA GLU A 199 -12.36 -8.66 -5.91
C GLU A 199 -12.70 -10.12 -6.20
N THR A 200 -12.07 -11.07 -5.51
CA THR A 200 -12.33 -12.51 -5.71
C THR A 200 -13.77 -12.88 -5.39
N LEU A 201 -14.31 -12.42 -4.25
CA LEU A 201 -15.70 -12.66 -3.87
C LEU A 201 -16.66 -12.16 -4.95
N ARG A 202 -16.37 -11.00 -5.54
CA ARG A 202 -17.14 -10.48 -6.66
C ARG A 202 -17.03 -11.39 -7.89
N PHE A 203 -15.81 -11.82 -8.26
CA PHE A 203 -15.58 -12.66 -9.44
C PHE A 203 -16.25 -14.04 -9.34
N ILE A 204 -16.29 -14.64 -8.15
CA ILE A 204 -16.96 -15.93 -7.94
C ILE A 204 -18.49 -15.81 -7.79
N GLY A 205 -19.05 -14.61 -7.93
CA GLY A 205 -20.49 -14.39 -7.85
C GLY A 205 -21.06 -14.42 -6.42
N ALA A 206 -20.26 -14.11 -5.40
CA ALA A 206 -20.76 -14.02 -4.02
C ALA A 206 -21.90 -12.97 -3.91
N PRO A 207 -22.84 -13.13 -2.97
CA PRO A 207 -23.96 -12.21 -2.82
C PRO A 207 -23.49 -10.76 -2.66
N ARG A 208 -24.12 -9.83 -3.39
CA ARG A 208 -23.75 -8.40 -3.38
C ARG A 208 -23.56 -7.81 -1.99
N PRO A 209 -24.43 -8.08 -1.00
CA PRO A 209 -24.27 -7.53 0.35
C PRO A 209 -22.96 -7.93 1.03
N VAL A 210 -22.44 -9.14 0.76
CA VAL A 210 -21.27 -9.69 1.45
C VAL A 210 -20.01 -8.90 1.10
N TRP A 211 -19.71 -8.77 -0.19
CA TRP A 211 -18.49 -8.05 -0.61
C TRP A 211 -18.64 -6.53 -0.50
N ILE A 212 -19.86 -5.98 -0.57
CA ILE A 212 -20.11 -4.55 -0.28
C ILE A 212 -19.85 -4.24 1.19
N LEU A 213 -20.33 -5.07 2.12
CA LEU A 213 -20.07 -4.88 3.54
C LEU A 213 -18.57 -4.90 3.84
N MET A 214 -17.84 -5.87 3.27
CA MET A 214 -16.38 -5.94 3.41
C MET A 214 -15.69 -4.68 2.87
N PHE A 215 -16.11 -4.21 1.70
CA PHE A 215 -15.61 -2.95 1.13
C PHE A 215 -15.84 -1.76 2.06
N VAL A 216 -17.07 -1.58 2.57
CA VAL A 216 -17.44 -0.46 3.44
C VAL A 216 -16.64 -0.49 4.74
N VAL A 217 -16.54 -1.65 5.40
CA VAL A 217 -15.79 -1.80 6.65
C VAL A 217 -14.32 -1.45 6.43
N TYR A 218 -13.72 -1.90 5.33
CA TYR A 218 -12.31 -1.64 5.05
C TYR A 218 -12.03 -0.19 4.67
N ALA A 219 -12.89 0.42 3.85
CA ALA A 219 -12.78 1.83 3.51
C ALA A 219 -12.96 2.72 4.76
N ALA A 220 -13.91 2.40 5.64
CA ALA A 220 -14.10 3.09 6.91
C ALA A 220 -12.87 2.95 7.82
N ALA A 221 -12.29 1.75 7.90
CA ALA A 221 -11.08 1.51 8.66
C ALA A 221 -9.86 2.26 8.09
N ALA A 222 -9.75 2.39 6.77
CA ALA A 222 -8.73 3.20 6.11
C ALA A 222 -8.89 4.70 6.42
N VAL A 223 -10.13 5.23 6.38
CA VAL A 223 -10.42 6.61 6.78
C VAL A 223 -10.06 6.82 8.25
N TYR A 224 -10.43 5.89 9.14
CA TYR A 224 -10.06 5.96 10.55
C TYR A 224 -8.54 5.95 10.74
N ALA A 225 -7.82 5.10 10.03
CA ALA A 225 -6.35 5.05 10.07
C ALA A 225 -5.75 6.38 9.62
N ALA A 226 -6.21 6.95 8.51
CA ALA A 226 -5.77 8.26 8.02
C ALA A 226 -6.01 9.37 9.07
N CYS A 227 -7.21 9.44 9.66
CA CYS A 227 -7.52 10.42 10.69
C CYS A 227 -6.67 10.23 11.95
N LYS A 228 -6.42 8.99 12.36
CA LYS A 228 -5.61 8.69 13.54
C LYS A 228 -4.14 9.09 13.32
N VAL A 229 -3.57 8.80 12.15
CA VAL A 229 -2.21 9.24 11.78
C VAL A 229 -2.13 10.77 11.83
N GLN A 230 -3.13 11.49 11.30
CA GLN A 230 -3.19 12.96 11.38
C GLN A 230 -3.16 13.49 12.81
N THR A 231 -3.89 12.87 13.75
CA THR A 231 -3.92 13.33 15.15
C THR A 231 -2.60 13.12 15.89
N HIS A 232 -1.82 12.09 15.53
CA HIS A 232 -0.50 11.87 16.12
C HIS A 232 0.51 12.92 15.65
N PHE A 233 0.57 13.20 14.36
CA PHE A 233 1.48 14.23 13.80
C PHE A 233 1.18 15.64 14.32
N ARG A 234 -0.08 15.96 14.63
CA ARG A 234 -0.46 17.28 15.17
C ARG A 234 -0.07 17.49 16.64
N ARG A 235 0.26 16.42 17.38
CA ARG A 235 0.70 16.50 18.78
C ARG A 235 2.22 16.58 18.94
N GLU A 236 2.98 16.26 17.88
CA GLU A 236 4.44 16.28 17.87
C GLU A 236 5.02 17.57 17.24
N LYS A 237 4.16 18.49 16.77
CA LYS A 237 4.50 19.89 16.42
C LYS A 237 4.09 20.82 17.54
#